data_AF-A0A7J0GB01-F1
#
_entry.id   AF-A0A7J0GB01-F1
#
_cell.length_a   1.000
_cell.length_b   1.000
_cell.length_c   1.000
_cell.angle_alpha   90.00
_cell.angle_beta   90.00
_cell.angle_gamma   90.00
#
_symmetry.space_group_name_H-M   'P 1'
#
loop_
_entity.id
_entity.type
_entity.pdbx_description
1 polymer ?
#
loop_
_entity_poly.entity_id
_entity_poly.type
_entity_poly.pdbx_seq_one_letter_code
_entity_poly.pdbx_strand_id
1 'polypeptide(L)'
;MRQFSVLVLQLGPILFSFIAIGGLFSALPQCRTMNRNAPSSMGSGSRTTRRAFEFGRTYVVKPKGKHQATVVWLHGLGDNGSSWSQLLELLPLPNIKWICPTAPTRPVAVLGGFPCTAWFDVGELSEDTPDDFEGLDASVAYIANLLSAEPSDIKLGIGGFSMGAATALYSATCFAQGKYANGNPYPLNLRAVVGLSGWLPGSRSLRNRIEGSHEAARRAASLPILLCHGNCDEVVPYKFGEKASHFLGLAGFRYLTFKSYDGLGHYTVPKEMDEVCNWLNGRLGLEGFRS
;
A
#
# COMPACT_ATOMS: atom_id res chain seq x y z
N MET A 1 15.93 22.23 21.09
CA MET A 1 14.86 21.47 20.41
C MET A 1 14.84 21.90 18.95
N ARG A 2 15.38 21.09 18.04
CA ARG A 2 15.27 21.36 16.60
C ARG A 2 14.00 20.64 16.11
N GLN A 3 12.99 21.40 15.74
CA GLN A 3 11.81 20.89 15.02
C GLN A 3 12.29 20.41 13.64
N PHE A 4 12.14 19.12 13.38
CA PHE A 4 12.31 18.56 12.05
C PHE A 4 10.91 18.13 11.58
N SER A 5 10.25 19.01 10.81
CA SER A 5 9.24 18.55 9.87
C SER A 5 9.99 17.81 8.76
N VAL A 6 9.58 16.58 8.44
CA VAL A 6 9.98 15.97 7.17
C VAL A 6 9.19 16.71 6.09
N LEU A 7 9.72 17.88 5.71
CA LEU A 7 9.47 18.42 4.40
C LEU A 7 10.12 17.42 3.45
N VAL A 8 9.32 16.75 2.62
CA VAL A 8 9.84 16.17 1.39
C VAL A 8 10.46 17.35 0.65
N LEU A 9 11.79 17.49 0.78
CA LEU A 9 12.55 18.59 0.22
C LEU A 9 12.43 18.49 -1.30
N GLN A 10 11.49 19.27 -1.82
CA GLN A 10 11.40 19.68 -3.20
C GLN A 10 12.64 20.55 -3.47
N LEU A 11 13.77 19.90 -3.78
CA LEU A 11 14.99 20.57 -4.18
C LEU A 11 14.86 21.02 -5.64
N GLY A 12 14.54 22.31 -5.83
CA GLY A 12 14.87 23.05 -7.04
C GLY A 12 13.83 23.05 -8.17
N PRO A 13 13.90 24.04 -9.08
CA PRO A 13 12.75 24.63 -9.73
C PRO A 13 12.39 23.87 -11.01
N ILE A 14 11.54 22.85 -10.90
CA ILE A 14 10.73 22.43 -12.04
C ILE A 14 9.28 22.35 -11.55
N LEU A 15 8.57 23.37 -11.98
CA LEU A 15 7.14 23.58 -11.87
C LEU A 15 6.40 22.34 -12.42
N PHE A 16 5.95 21.42 -11.56
CA PHE A 16 4.80 20.60 -11.89
C PHE A 16 3.57 21.34 -11.37
N SER A 17 3.02 22.17 -12.25
CA SER A 17 1.73 22.79 -12.07
C SER A 17 0.69 21.75 -11.71
N PHE A 18 -0.09 22.07 -10.68
CA PHE A 18 -1.41 21.56 -10.38
C PHE A 18 -2.14 21.04 -11.63
N ILE A 19 -2.52 19.77 -11.62
CA ILE A 19 -3.60 19.31 -12.49
C ILE A 19 -4.90 19.50 -11.70
N ALA A 20 -5.37 20.75 -11.73
CA ALA A 20 -6.79 21.03 -11.61
C ALA A 20 -7.42 20.75 -12.97
N ILE A 21 -8.21 19.68 -13.11
CA ILE A 21 -9.09 19.50 -14.28
C ILE A 21 -10.48 19.95 -13.86
N GLY A 22 -10.70 21.27 -13.96
CA GLY A 22 -12.01 21.86 -14.17
C GLY A 22 -12.24 21.95 -15.69
N GLY A 23 -13.38 21.45 -16.16
CA GLY A 23 -13.63 21.21 -17.58
C GLY A 23 -13.80 22.44 -18.46
N LEU A 24 -13.67 22.24 -19.77
CA LEU A 24 -14.64 22.69 -20.78
C LEU A 24 -14.36 22.00 -22.12
N PHE A 25 -15.44 21.69 -22.83
CA PHE A 25 -15.51 21.19 -24.20
C PHE A 25 -14.76 22.06 -25.21
N SER A 26 -14.11 21.47 -26.23
CA SER A 26 -14.52 21.60 -27.65
C SER A 26 -13.50 21.04 -28.67
N ALA A 27 -14.08 20.47 -29.74
CA ALA A 27 -13.62 20.34 -31.13
C ALA A 27 -12.38 19.47 -31.49
N LEU A 28 -12.68 18.31 -32.09
CA LEU A 28 -11.83 17.50 -32.97
C LEU A 28 -11.37 18.27 -34.23
N PRO A 29 -10.29 17.80 -34.87
CA PRO A 29 -10.25 17.71 -36.33
C PRO A 29 -10.06 16.27 -36.82
N GLN A 30 -10.91 15.88 -37.76
CA GLN A 30 -10.80 14.69 -38.61
C GLN A 30 -9.53 14.74 -39.47
N CYS A 31 -8.90 13.59 -39.67
CA CYS A 31 -8.14 13.36 -40.91
C CYS A 31 -8.37 11.93 -41.45
N ARG A 32 -8.43 11.87 -42.78
CA ARG A 32 -9.09 10.88 -43.63
C ARG A 32 -8.36 9.54 -43.77
N THR A 33 -9.18 8.54 -44.08
CA THR A 33 -8.91 7.17 -44.56
C THR A 33 -8.09 7.07 -45.86
N MET A 34 -7.29 6.01 -45.99
CA MET A 34 -7.14 5.22 -47.24
C MET A 34 -6.90 3.73 -46.95
N ASN A 35 -7.12 2.89 -47.96
CA ASN A 35 -7.74 1.55 -47.89
C ASN A 35 -6.85 0.45 -48.56
N ARG A 36 -7.12 -0.83 -48.19
CA ARG A 36 -6.98 -2.12 -48.94
C ARG A 36 -5.76 -3.08 -48.78
N ASN A 37 -6.11 -4.26 -48.22
CA ASN A 37 -5.96 -5.67 -48.68
C ASN A 37 -4.61 -6.45 -48.61
N ALA A 38 -4.54 -7.37 -47.60
CA ALA A 38 -4.29 -8.86 -47.58
C ALA A 38 -3.09 -9.51 -48.36
N PRO A 39 -2.57 -10.73 -48.00
CA PRO A 39 -3.15 -11.80 -47.17
C PRO A 39 -2.21 -12.47 -46.12
N SER A 40 -2.81 -13.46 -45.44
CA SER A 40 -2.40 -14.34 -44.33
C SER A 40 -1.19 -15.26 -44.53
N SER A 41 -0.45 -15.55 -43.45
CA SER A 41 0.03 -16.90 -43.12
C SER A 41 0.55 -16.98 -41.66
N MET A 42 0.33 -18.14 -41.07
CA MET A 42 0.39 -18.49 -39.65
C MET A 42 1.82 -18.53 -39.07
N GLY A 43 1.92 -18.20 -37.78
CA GLY A 43 3.02 -18.68 -36.95
C GLY A 43 3.49 -17.68 -35.91
N SER A 44 2.91 -17.71 -34.70
CA SER A 44 3.71 -17.52 -33.49
C SER A 44 2.92 -17.98 -32.29
N GLY A 45 3.43 -19.00 -31.60
CA GLY A 45 2.89 -19.44 -30.34
C GLY A 45 2.91 -18.27 -29.35
N SER A 46 1.72 -17.85 -28.94
CA SER A 46 1.53 -16.91 -27.83
C SER A 46 1.95 -17.59 -26.53
N ARG A 47 3.26 -17.67 -26.29
CA ARG A 47 3.78 -17.72 -24.93
C ARG A 47 3.51 -16.33 -24.36
N THR A 48 2.43 -16.21 -23.60
CA THR A 48 2.25 -15.13 -22.64
C THR A 48 3.41 -15.22 -21.65
N THR A 49 4.51 -14.55 -21.97
CA THR A 49 5.55 -14.27 -21.00
C THR A 49 4.88 -13.43 -19.92
N ARG A 50 4.50 -14.06 -18.79
CA ARG A 50 4.13 -13.31 -17.58
C ARG A 50 5.25 -12.30 -17.39
N ARG A 51 4.94 -11.00 -17.51
CA ARG A 51 5.92 -9.96 -17.23
C ARG A 51 6.30 -10.11 -15.78
N ALA A 52 7.52 -10.59 -15.52
CA ALA A 52 8.06 -10.62 -14.18
C ALA A 52 8.18 -9.18 -13.72
N PHE A 53 7.53 -8.83 -12.61
CA PHE A 53 7.70 -7.52 -11.98
C PHE A 53 9.11 -7.46 -11.40
N GLU A 54 9.93 -6.52 -11.90
CA GLU A 54 11.25 -6.25 -11.37
C GLU A 54 11.14 -5.22 -10.26
N PHE A 55 11.21 -5.67 -9.00
CA PHE A 55 11.16 -4.80 -7.84
C PHE A 55 12.49 -4.04 -7.68
N GLY A 56 12.39 -2.79 -7.26
CA GLY A 56 13.55 -1.93 -7.04
C GLY A 56 14.35 -2.29 -5.79
N ARG A 57 15.33 -1.45 -5.47
CA ARG A 57 16.22 -1.65 -4.33
C ARG A 57 15.47 -1.68 -3.00
N THR A 58 15.83 -2.64 -2.15
CA THR A 58 15.34 -2.75 -0.77
C THR A 58 16.34 -2.16 0.21
N TYR A 59 15.83 -1.40 1.17
CA TYR A 59 16.59 -0.79 2.26
C TYR A 59 16.19 -1.45 3.57
N VAL A 60 17.17 -1.80 4.41
CA VAL A 60 16.92 -2.50 5.67
C VAL A 60 17.45 -1.66 6.82
N VAL A 61 16.56 -1.32 7.74
CA VAL A 61 16.92 -0.71 9.04
C VAL A 61 16.99 -1.83 10.05
N LYS A 62 18.19 -2.06 10.60
CA LYS A 62 18.40 -3.07 11.63
C LYS A 62 17.75 -2.62 12.95
N PRO A 63 17.21 -3.56 13.75
CA PRO A 63 16.73 -3.24 15.07
C PRO A 63 17.90 -2.75 15.94
N LYS A 64 17.66 -1.72 16.75
CA LYS A 64 18.65 -1.15 17.68
C LYS A 64 18.80 -1.98 18.97
N GLY A 65 17.76 -2.74 19.32
CA GLY A 65 17.71 -3.66 20.45
C GLY A 65 17.50 -5.10 20.01
N LYS A 66 16.99 -5.94 20.93
CA LYS A 66 16.65 -7.35 20.63
C LYS A 66 15.59 -7.38 19.52
N HIS A 67 15.89 -8.06 18.42
CA HIS A 67 14.97 -8.25 17.30
C HIS A 67 13.76 -9.09 17.75
N GLN A 68 12.56 -8.52 17.63
CA GLN A 68 11.32 -9.20 18.04
C GLN A 68 10.21 -9.10 16.99
N ALA A 69 10.32 -8.12 16.08
CA ALA A 69 9.40 -7.95 14.99
C ALA A 69 10.12 -7.47 13.73
N THR A 70 9.57 -7.84 12.58
CA THR A 70 9.94 -7.28 11.28
C THR A 70 8.71 -6.68 10.65
N VAL A 71 8.82 -5.42 10.23
CA VAL A 71 7.76 -4.73 9.50
C VAL A 71 8.28 -4.37 8.11
N VAL A 72 7.56 -4.83 7.08
CA VAL A 72 7.76 -4.31 5.71
C VAL A 72 7.00 -3.00 5.58
N TRP A 73 7.67 -1.92 5.17
CA TRP A 73 7.05 -0.61 4.98
C TRP A 73 7.05 -0.19 3.52
N LEU A 74 5.86 0.16 3.02
CA LEU A 74 5.61 0.42 1.61
C LEU A 74 5.43 1.93 1.36
N HIS A 75 6.24 2.47 0.45
CA HIS A 75 6.17 3.87 0.04
C HIS A 75 4.96 4.16 -0.86
N GLY A 76 4.62 5.44 -1.03
CA GLY A 76 3.56 5.89 -1.94
C GLY A 76 3.98 5.89 -3.42
N LEU A 77 3.05 6.20 -4.32
CA LEU A 77 3.31 6.28 -5.77
C LEU A 77 4.47 7.23 -6.09
N GLY A 78 5.44 6.80 -6.89
CA GLY A 78 6.56 7.63 -7.36
C GLY A 78 7.70 7.83 -6.34
N ASP A 79 7.57 7.35 -5.11
CA ASP A 79 8.61 7.40 -4.07
C ASP A 79 9.49 6.12 -4.10
N ASN A 80 10.33 5.92 -3.10
CA ASN A 80 11.22 4.76 -2.98
C ASN A 80 11.45 4.35 -1.52
N GLY A 81 12.02 3.16 -1.31
CA GLY A 81 12.27 2.62 0.02
C GLY A 81 13.31 3.40 0.84
N SER A 82 14.19 4.18 0.21
CA SER A 82 15.23 4.94 0.93
C SER A 82 14.63 6.04 1.78
N SER A 83 13.71 6.83 1.19
CA SER A 83 13.03 7.94 1.85
C SER A 83 12.40 7.51 3.18
N TRP A 84 11.67 6.39 3.15
CA TRP A 84 11.01 5.83 4.34
C TRP A 84 11.97 5.19 5.32
N SER A 85 13.03 4.51 4.84
CA SER A 85 14.01 3.89 5.74
C SER A 85 14.67 4.92 6.66
N GLN A 86 14.96 6.12 6.15
CA GLN A 86 15.56 7.21 6.93
C GLN A 86 14.59 7.72 8.01
N LEU A 87 13.30 7.83 7.71
CA LEU A 87 12.28 8.22 8.68
C LEU A 87 12.11 7.14 9.76
N LEU A 88 11.98 5.87 9.35
CA LEU A 88 11.72 4.74 10.25
C LEU A 88 12.91 4.46 11.19
N GLU A 89 14.14 4.73 10.75
CA GLU A 89 15.34 4.63 11.58
C GLU A 89 15.31 5.59 12.77
N LEU A 90 14.61 6.72 12.67
CA LEU A 90 14.51 7.71 13.75
C LEU A 90 13.46 7.34 14.81
N LEU A 91 12.55 6.41 14.51
CA LEU A 91 11.48 6.05 15.43
C LEU A 91 12.01 5.34 16.68
N PRO A 92 11.42 5.58 17.86
CA PRO A 92 11.80 4.94 19.12
C PRO A 92 11.25 3.50 19.23
N LEU A 93 11.53 2.67 18.21
CA LEU A 93 11.06 1.28 18.08
C LEU A 93 12.27 0.33 17.98
N PRO A 94 13.05 0.17 19.06
CA PRO A 94 14.35 -0.51 19.01
C PRO A 94 14.25 -1.99 18.63
N ASN A 95 13.11 -2.64 18.87
CA ASN A 95 12.94 -4.08 18.64
C ASN A 95 12.43 -4.43 17.23
N ILE A 96 12.12 -3.42 16.41
CA ILE A 96 11.59 -3.60 15.05
C ILE A 96 12.71 -3.49 14.03
N LYS A 97 12.84 -4.52 13.19
CA LYS A 97 13.54 -4.46 11.91
C LYS A 97 12.60 -3.90 10.85
N TRP A 98 13.05 -2.90 10.08
CA TRP A 98 12.28 -2.38 8.95
C TRP A 98 12.85 -2.87 7.64
N ILE A 99 11.97 -3.35 6.76
CA ILE A 99 12.33 -3.68 5.37
C ILE A 99 11.53 -2.73 4.48
N CYS A 100 12.24 -1.85 3.78
CA CYS A 100 11.65 -0.81 2.93
C CYS A 100 11.97 -1.13 1.46
N PRO A 101 11.18 -1.98 0.80
CA PRO A 101 11.35 -2.26 -0.62
C PRO A 101 10.99 -1.06 -1.48
N THR A 102 11.46 -1.06 -2.72
CA THR A 102 11.01 -0.10 -3.75
C THR A 102 10.14 -0.83 -4.76
N ALA A 103 8.98 -0.26 -5.09
CA ALA A 103 8.07 -0.82 -6.08
C ALA A 103 8.72 -0.91 -7.48
N PRO A 104 8.21 -1.76 -8.39
CA PRO A 104 8.64 -1.79 -9.77
C PRO A 104 8.40 -0.44 -10.46
N THR A 105 9.29 -0.07 -11.38
CA THR A 105 9.01 1.04 -12.30
C THR A 105 8.09 0.51 -13.40
N ARG A 106 6.86 1.04 -13.46
CA ARG A 106 5.84 0.61 -14.42
C ARG A 106 5.00 1.80 -14.90
N PRO A 107 4.41 1.74 -16.11
CA PRO A 107 3.41 2.70 -16.54
C PRO A 107 2.23 2.74 -15.57
N VAL A 108 1.70 3.93 -15.31
CA VAL A 108 0.54 4.13 -14.41
C VAL A 108 -0.57 4.87 -15.16
N ALA A 109 -1.75 4.26 -15.23
CA ALA A 109 -2.86 4.75 -16.04
C ALA A 109 -3.35 6.15 -15.63
N VAL A 110 -3.46 6.44 -14.33
CA VAL A 110 -3.87 7.77 -13.81
C VAL A 110 -2.89 8.88 -14.21
N LEU A 111 -1.64 8.53 -14.53
CA LEU A 111 -0.61 9.46 -14.99
C LEU A 111 -0.45 9.43 -16.52
N GLY A 112 -1.47 8.99 -17.26
CA GLY A 112 -1.44 8.88 -18.71
C GLY A 112 -0.40 7.87 -19.22
N GLY A 113 -0.05 6.87 -18.41
CA GLY A 113 0.96 5.86 -18.73
C GLY A 113 2.40 6.30 -18.44
N PHE A 114 2.61 7.43 -17.76
CA PHE A 114 3.95 7.84 -17.32
C PHE A 114 4.57 6.76 -16.40
N PRO A 115 5.81 6.31 -16.66
CA PRO A 115 6.45 5.29 -15.84
C PRO A 115 6.99 5.86 -14.53
N CYS A 116 6.54 5.31 -13.41
CA CYS A 116 7.10 5.60 -12.09
C CYS A 116 7.01 4.35 -11.18
N THR A 117 7.54 4.45 -9.96
CA THR A 117 7.48 3.35 -8.98
C THR A 117 6.04 3.16 -8.48
N ALA A 118 5.44 2.01 -8.78
CA ALA A 118 4.05 1.72 -8.42
C ALA A 118 3.85 0.24 -8.08
N TRP A 119 3.17 -0.03 -6.95
CA TRP A 119 2.88 -1.39 -6.47
C TRP A 119 1.85 -2.10 -7.36
N PHE A 120 0.91 -1.34 -7.92
CA PHE A 120 -0.13 -1.82 -8.81
C PHE A 120 -0.57 -0.67 -9.72
N ASP A 121 -1.21 -0.98 -10.84
CA ASP A 121 -1.76 0.05 -11.73
C ASP A 121 -3.06 0.64 -11.15
N VAL A 122 -3.26 1.94 -11.36
CA VAL A 122 -4.44 2.67 -10.93
C VAL A 122 -4.88 3.56 -12.08
N GLY A 123 -6.13 3.38 -12.53
CA GLY A 123 -6.74 4.19 -13.59
C GLY A 123 -7.29 5.51 -13.05
N GLU A 124 -8.34 5.43 -12.25
CA GLU A 124 -8.87 6.55 -11.46
C GLU A 124 -9.08 6.07 -10.03
N LEU A 125 -8.88 6.95 -9.05
CA LEU A 125 -9.31 6.70 -7.67
C LEU A 125 -10.83 6.88 -7.62
N SER A 126 -11.54 5.90 -8.18
CA SER A 126 -13.00 5.81 -8.18
C SER A 126 -13.41 4.43 -7.70
N GLU A 127 -14.66 4.31 -7.26
CA GLU A 127 -15.18 3.00 -6.88
C GLU A 127 -15.43 2.12 -8.11
N ASP A 128 -15.72 2.72 -9.27
CA ASP A 128 -16.19 2.04 -10.47
C ASP A 128 -15.06 1.52 -11.34
N THR A 129 -13.83 1.97 -11.07
CA THR A 129 -12.63 1.46 -11.74
C THR A 129 -12.25 0.09 -11.15
N PRO A 130 -12.07 -0.94 -11.97
CA PRO A 130 -11.56 -2.23 -11.52
C PRO A 130 -10.15 -2.10 -10.89
N ASP A 131 -9.93 -2.78 -9.76
CA ASP A 131 -8.60 -2.86 -9.15
C ASP A 131 -7.65 -3.77 -9.98
N ASP A 132 -6.37 -3.40 -10.07
CA ASP A 132 -5.29 -4.24 -10.62
C ASP A 132 -4.92 -5.36 -9.62
N PHE A 133 -5.79 -6.37 -9.51
CA PHE A 133 -5.57 -7.52 -8.61
C PHE A 133 -4.32 -8.33 -8.98
N GLU A 134 -3.91 -8.35 -10.25
CA GLU A 134 -2.68 -9.03 -10.67
C GLU A 134 -1.44 -8.32 -10.10
N GLY A 135 -1.37 -6.99 -10.23
CA GLY A 135 -0.31 -6.17 -9.64
C GLY A 135 -0.31 -6.21 -8.12
N LEU A 136 -1.49 -6.16 -7.50
CA LEU A 136 -1.65 -6.29 -6.05
C LEU A 136 -1.16 -7.65 -5.54
N ASP A 137 -1.59 -8.76 -6.16
CA ASP A 137 -1.13 -10.10 -5.82
C ASP A 137 0.39 -10.23 -5.99
N ALA A 138 0.95 -9.71 -7.08
CA ALA A 138 2.38 -9.75 -7.32
C ALA A 138 3.18 -8.97 -6.26
N SER A 139 2.74 -7.76 -5.92
CA SER A 139 3.36 -6.94 -4.88
C SER A 139 3.27 -7.59 -3.51
N VAL A 140 2.10 -8.11 -3.13
CA VAL A 140 1.94 -8.77 -1.84
C VAL A 140 2.70 -10.09 -1.77
N ALA A 141 2.78 -10.86 -2.85
CA ALA A 141 3.60 -12.07 -2.91
C ALA A 141 5.09 -11.75 -2.76
N TYR A 142 5.58 -10.66 -3.37
CA TYR A 142 6.95 -10.19 -3.16
C TYR A 142 7.20 -9.80 -1.70
N ILE A 143 6.28 -9.07 -1.07
CA ILE A 143 6.36 -8.72 0.36
C ILE A 143 6.35 -9.97 1.24
N ALA A 144 5.52 -10.96 0.90
CA ALA A 144 5.47 -12.24 1.60
C ALA A 144 6.81 -12.97 1.55
N ASN A 145 7.50 -12.94 0.41
CA ASN A 145 8.83 -13.52 0.27
C ASN A 145 9.90 -12.78 1.09
N LEU A 146 9.77 -11.47 1.27
CA LEU A 146 10.70 -10.71 2.12
C LEU A 146 10.54 -11.09 3.60
N LEU A 147 9.31 -11.35 4.05
CA LEU A 147 9.00 -11.70 5.43
C LEU A 147 9.18 -13.19 5.74
N SER A 148 9.08 -14.07 4.75
CA SER A 148 9.25 -15.52 4.95
C SER A 148 10.67 -15.94 5.33
N ALA A 149 11.64 -15.04 5.16
CA ALA A 149 13.02 -15.24 5.60
C ALA A 149 13.21 -15.07 7.11
N GLU A 150 12.21 -14.56 7.83
CA GLU A 150 12.30 -14.35 9.28
C GLU A 150 12.06 -15.63 10.09
N PRO A 151 12.73 -15.79 11.25
CA PRO A 151 12.43 -16.87 12.19
C PRO A 151 10.98 -16.86 12.68
N SER A 152 10.49 -18.03 13.12
CA SER A 152 9.08 -18.22 13.52
C SER A 152 8.66 -17.48 14.79
N ASP A 153 9.62 -17.07 15.63
CA ASP A 153 9.39 -16.27 16.84
C ASP A 153 9.33 -14.76 16.56
N ILE A 154 9.72 -14.32 15.36
CA ILE A 154 9.62 -12.92 14.94
C ILE A 154 8.19 -12.58 14.51
N LYS A 155 7.64 -11.51 15.08
CA LYS A 155 6.32 -11.01 14.71
C LYS A 155 6.39 -10.26 13.39
N LEU A 156 5.49 -10.58 12.47
CA LEU A 156 5.48 -10.01 11.11
C LEU A 156 4.42 -8.92 10.99
N GLY A 157 4.79 -7.77 10.46
CA GLY A 157 3.86 -6.68 10.16
C GLY A 157 4.06 -6.10 8.77
N ILE A 158 3.05 -5.39 8.27
CA ILE A 158 3.13 -4.65 7.01
C ILE A 158 2.53 -3.26 7.23
N GLY A 159 3.25 -2.23 6.81
CA GLY A 159 2.79 -0.85 6.87
C GLY A 159 2.98 -0.14 5.55
N GLY A 160 2.36 1.02 5.39
CA GLY A 160 2.67 1.87 4.26
C GLY A 160 1.92 3.18 4.26
N PHE A 161 2.25 4.00 3.26
CA PHE A 161 1.64 5.30 3.00
C PHE A 161 1.02 5.33 1.60
N SER A 162 -0.15 5.96 1.45
CA SER A 162 -0.83 6.14 0.15
C SER A 162 -1.03 4.81 -0.59
N MET A 163 -0.49 4.68 -1.82
CA MET A 163 -0.52 3.41 -2.55
C MET A 163 0.09 2.24 -1.77
N GLY A 164 1.15 2.48 -0.98
CA GLY A 164 1.73 1.48 -0.10
C GLY A 164 0.78 1.08 1.04
N ALA A 165 0.01 2.02 1.59
CA ALA A 165 -1.04 1.71 2.56
C ALA A 165 -2.12 0.83 1.94
N ALA A 166 -2.54 1.12 0.70
CA ALA A 166 -3.51 0.30 -0.03
C ALA A 166 -3.01 -1.15 -0.24
N THR A 167 -1.73 -1.32 -0.60
CA THR A 167 -1.11 -2.64 -0.71
C THR A 167 -1.02 -3.36 0.64
N ALA A 168 -0.71 -2.64 1.73
CA ALA A 168 -0.69 -3.20 3.08
C ALA A 168 -2.07 -3.70 3.51
N LEU A 169 -3.12 -2.92 3.26
CA LEU A 169 -4.50 -3.31 3.55
C LEU A 169 -4.98 -4.46 2.67
N TYR A 170 -4.62 -4.48 1.39
CA TYR A 170 -4.89 -5.61 0.53
C TYR A 170 -4.27 -6.90 1.10
N SER A 171 -3.01 -6.83 1.55
CA SER A 171 -2.33 -7.95 2.24
C SER A 171 -3.09 -8.43 3.48
N ALA A 172 -3.65 -7.51 4.27
CA ALA A 172 -4.51 -7.83 5.41
C ALA A 172 -5.75 -8.66 4.98
N THR A 173 -6.36 -8.30 3.85
CA THR A 173 -7.51 -9.04 3.31
C THR A 173 -7.13 -10.41 2.78
N CYS A 174 -5.95 -10.56 2.16
CA CYS A 174 -5.42 -11.85 1.72
C CYS A 174 -5.11 -12.77 2.90
N PHE A 175 -4.48 -12.22 3.95
CA PHE A 175 -4.26 -12.93 5.21
C PHE A 175 -5.57 -13.43 5.81
N ALA A 176 -6.56 -12.55 5.92
CA ALA A 176 -7.87 -12.92 6.45
C ALA A 176 -8.49 -14.03 5.60
N GLN A 177 -8.52 -13.90 4.27
CA GLN A 177 -9.05 -14.94 3.38
C GLN A 177 -8.21 -16.22 3.36
N GLY A 178 -6.92 -16.15 3.71
CA GLY A 178 -5.96 -17.24 3.61
C GLY A 178 -5.43 -17.45 2.18
N LYS A 179 -5.73 -16.54 1.25
CA LYS A 179 -5.35 -16.63 -0.16
C LYS A 179 -5.31 -15.28 -0.84
N TYR A 180 -4.57 -15.23 -1.94
CA TYR A 180 -4.52 -14.16 -2.93
C TYR A 180 -5.78 -14.13 -3.81
N ALA A 181 -5.98 -13.07 -4.60
CA ALA A 181 -7.12 -13.01 -5.54
C ALA A 181 -7.04 -14.11 -6.62
N ASN A 182 -5.83 -14.44 -7.07
CA ASN A 182 -5.57 -15.54 -8.00
C ASN A 182 -5.80 -16.95 -7.41
N GLY A 183 -6.17 -17.06 -6.13
CA GLY A 183 -6.49 -18.31 -5.46
C GLY A 183 -5.31 -19.01 -4.78
N ASN A 184 -4.08 -18.56 -4.98
CA ASN A 184 -2.91 -19.13 -4.31
C ASN A 184 -2.96 -18.88 -2.80
N PRO A 185 -2.47 -19.81 -1.96
CA PRO A 185 -2.46 -19.63 -0.51
C PRO A 185 -1.61 -18.44 -0.06
N TYR A 186 -2.09 -17.70 0.93
CA TYR A 186 -1.34 -16.61 1.56
C TYR A 186 -0.46 -17.18 2.69
N PRO A 187 0.88 -17.05 2.65
CA PRO A 187 1.75 -17.86 3.48
C PRO A 187 2.07 -17.24 4.85
N LEU A 188 1.82 -15.94 5.05
CA LEU A 188 2.24 -15.25 6.27
C LEU A 188 1.19 -15.30 7.39
N ASN A 189 1.67 -15.25 8.63
CA ASN A 189 0.84 -14.97 9.80
C ASN A 189 1.06 -13.52 10.27
N LEU A 190 0.27 -12.58 9.77
CA LEU A 190 0.41 -11.16 10.09
C LEU A 190 -0.02 -10.85 11.53
N ARG A 191 0.75 -9.99 12.20
CA ARG A 191 0.51 -9.56 13.59
C ARG A 191 0.12 -8.08 13.71
N ALA A 192 0.40 -7.27 12.70
CA ALA A 192 0.03 -5.85 12.68
C ALA A 192 -0.02 -5.33 11.25
N VAL A 193 -1.01 -4.49 10.94
CA VAL A 193 -1.08 -3.75 9.68
C VAL A 193 -1.28 -2.26 9.96
N VAL A 194 -0.54 -1.41 9.24
CA VAL A 194 -0.65 0.06 9.34
C VAL A 194 -0.91 0.66 7.96
N GLY A 195 -1.92 1.50 7.83
CA GLY A 195 -2.19 2.26 6.61
C GLY A 195 -2.28 3.75 6.91
N LEU A 196 -1.38 4.55 6.32
CA LEU A 196 -1.39 6.01 6.42
C LEU A 196 -1.87 6.62 5.10
N SER A 197 -2.90 7.47 5.16
CA SER A 197 -3.45 8.21 4.01
C SER A 197 -3.74 7.35 2.78
N GLY A 198 -4.32 6.16 3.00
CA GLY A 198 -4.56 5.14 1.97
C GLY A 198 -6.02 4.86 1.68
N TRP A 199 -6.28 3.79 0.92
CA TRP A 199 -7.61 3.27 0.63
C TRP A 199 -7.61 1.74 0.66
N LEU A 200 -8.78 1.11 0.59
CA LEU A 200 -8.93 -0.36 0.60
C LEU A 200 -9.29 -0.89 -0.80
N PRO A 201 -8.36 -1.54 -1.52
CA PRO A 201 -8.67 -2.23 -2.77
C PRO A 201 -9.66 -3.38 -2.56
N GLY A 202 -10.56 -3.58 -3.51
CA GLY A 202 -11.53 -4.68 -3.49
C GLY A 202 -12.51 -4.64 -2.30
N SER A 203 -12.80 -3.45 -1.78
CA SER A 203 -13.63 -3.24 -0.58
C SER A 203 -15.04 -3.82 -0.72
N ARG A 204 -15.70 -3.62 -1.87
CA ARG A 204 -17.10 -4.03 -2.10
C ARG A 204 -17.36 -5.53 -1.94
N SER A 205 -16.41 -6.36 -2.37
CA SER A 205 -16.54 -7.83 -2.31
C SER A 205 -15.93 -8.44 -1.05
N LEU A 206 -15.27 -7.64 -0.20
CA LEU A 206 -14.54 -8.13 0.96
C LEU A 206 -15.43 -8.92 1.94
N ARG A 207 -16.59 -8.37 2.30
CA ARG A 207 -17.52 -9.02 3.24
C ARG A 207 -17.89 -10.43 2.77
N ASN A 208 -18.34 -10.55 1.52
CA ASN A 208 -18.75 -11.84 0.96
C ASN A 208 -17.59 -12.85 0.93
N ARG A 209 -16.35 -12.39 0.68
CA ARG A 209 -15.16 -13.26 0.69
C ARG A 209 -14.80 -13.76 2.09
N ILE A 210 -15.09 -13.00 3.15
CA ILE A 210 -14.79 -13.39 4.54
C ILE A 210 -15.92 -14.25 5.13
N GLU A 211 -17.19 -13.90 4.91
CA GLU A 211 -18.33 -14.59 5.52
C GLU A 211 -18.47 -16.05 5.08
N GLY A 212 -17.95 -16.40 3.90
CA GLY A 212 -17.94 -17.78 3.40
C GLY A 212 -17.01 -18.74 4.14
N SER A 213 -16.22 -18.29 5.13
CA SER A 213 -15.29 -19.14 5.88
C SER A 213 -15.15 -18.72 7.34
N HIS A 214 -15.46 -19.63 8.27
CA HIS A 214 -15.24 -19.40 9.71
C HIS A 214 -13.78 -19.11 10.05
N GLU A 215 -12.83 -19.75 9.35
CA GLU A 215 -11.42 -19.47 9.56
C GLU A 215 -11.04 -18.06 9.10
N ALA A 216 -11.60 -17.62 7.97
CA ALA A 216 -11.37 -16.28 7.47
C ALA A 216 -11.93 -15.23 8.42
N ALA A 217 -13.15 -15.45 8.93
CA ALA A 217 -13.75 -14.60 9.95
C ALA A 217 -12.91 -14.53 11.24
N ARG A 218 -12.34 -15.65 11.70
CA ARG A 218 -11.43 -15.66 12.86
C ARG A 218 -10.17 -14.85 12.61
N ARG A 219 -9.49 -15.05 11.46
CA ARG A 219 -8.27 -14.30 11.10
C ARG A 219 -8.56 -12.80 10.97
N ALA A 220 -9.66 -12.42 10.33
CA ALA A 220 -10.11 -11.02 10.22
C ALA A 220 -10.32 -10.40 11.60
N ALA A 221 -11.07 -11.08 12.48
CA ALA A 221 -11.40 -10.56 13.80
C ALA A 221 -10.18 -10.37 14.71
N SER A 222 -9.12 -11.16 14.53
CA SER A 222 -7.92 -11.13 15.36
C SER A 222 -6.82 -10.19 14.86
N LEU A 223 -6.85 -9.76 13.59
CA LEU A 223 -5.77 -8.97 13.00
C LEU A 223 -5.84 -7.51 13.46
N PRO A 224 -4.82 -6.98 14.17
CA PRO A 224 -4.76 -5.57 14.49
C PRO A 224 -4.46 -4.72 13.25
N ILE A 225 -5.30 -3.71 13.00
CA ILE A 225 -5.13 -2.76 11.90
C ILE A 225 -5.23 -1.32 12.46
N LEU A 226 -4.22 -0.50 12.16
CA LEU A 226 -4.26 0.95 12.35
C LEU A 226 -4.41 1.63 11.01
N LEU A 227 -5.37 2.53 10.92
CA LEU A 227 -5.58 3.44 9.82
C LEU A 227 -5.44 4.87 10.33
N CYS A 228 -4.68 5.70 9.62
CA CYS A 228 -4.54 7.12 9.89
C CYS A 228 -4.84 7.90 8.61
N HIS A 229 -5.55 9.02 8.72
CA HIS A 229 -5.88 9.84 7.56
C HIS A 229 -6.05 11.32 7.93
N GLY A 230 -5.54 12.21 7.08
CA GLY A 230 -5.76 13.65 7.20
C GLY A 230 -7.09 14.09 6.59
N ASN A 231 -7.83 14.98 7.26
CA ASN A 231 -9.12 15.46 6.74
C ASN A 231 -8.99 16.50 5.60
N CYS A 232 -7.78 17.03 5.38
CA CYS A 232 -7.44 17.94 4.28
C CYS A 232 -6.61 17.24 3.18
N ASP A 233 -6.65 15.92 3.11
CA ASP A 233 -5.97 15.16 2.06
C ASP A 233 -6.68 15.34 0.70
N GLU A 234 -6.03 16.04 -0.22
CA GLU A 234 -6.54 16.32 -1.57
C GLU A 234 -6.10 15.27 -2.62
N VAL A 235 -5.19 14.35 -2.27
CA VAL A 235 -4.68 13.33 -3.18
C VAL A 235 -5.46 12.03 -3.02
N VAL A 236 -5.61 11.57 -1.78
CA VAL A 236 -6.50 10.47 -1.41
C VAL A 236 -7.54 11.05 -0.46
N PRO A 237 -8.71 11.50 -0.98
CA PRO A 237 -9.72 12.14 -0.17
C PRO A 237 -10.07 11.35 1.08
N TYR A 238 -10.15 12.02 2.24
CA TYR A 238 -10.41 11.43 3.56
C TYR A 238 -11.53 10.37 3.59
N LYS A 239 -12.59 10.57 2.78
CA LYS A 239 -13.69 9.62 2.59
C LYS A 239 -13.23 8.20 2.22
N PHE A 240 -12.10 8.04 1.54
CA PHE A 240 -11.55 6.73 1.19
C PHE A 240 -10.98 6.00 2.42
N GLY A 241 -10.36 6.72 3.35
CA GLY A 241 -9.94 6.19 4.65
C GLY A 241 -11.15 5.78 5.50
N GLU A 242 -12.19 6.62 5.55
CA GLU A 242 -13.45 6.29 6.24
C GLU A 242 -14.10 5.04 5.66
N LYS A 243 -14.19 4.95 4.33
CA LYS A 243 -14.73 3.78 3.63
C LYS A 243 -13.90 2.53 3.87
N ALA A 244 -12.56 2.64 3.83
CA ALA A 244 -11.69 1.53 4.17
C ALA A 244 -11.99 0.99 5.58
N SER A 245 -12.11 1.89 6.56
CA SER A 245 -12.47 1.53 7.92
C SER A 245 -13.86 0.87 7.99
N HIS A 246 -14.85 1.45 7.31
CA HIS A 246 -16.21 0.94 7.28
C HIS A 246 -16.29 -0.47 6.68
N PHE A 247 -15.71 -0.70 5.50
CA PHE A 247 -15.76 -2.01 4.83
C PHE A 247 -14.93 -3.08 5.54
N LEU A 248 -13.81 -2.73 6.18
CA LEU A 248 -13.10 -3.64 7.08
C LEU A 248 -13.98 -4.03 8.27
N GLY A 249 -14.65 -3.06 8.90
CA GLY A 249 -15.58 -3.33 10.01
C GLY A 249 -16.72 -4.26 9.60
N LEU A 250 -17.37 -3.98 8.46
CA LEU A 250 -18.44 -4.83 7.90
C LEU A 250 -17.96 -6.25 7.56
N ALA A 251 -16.70 -6.41 7.17
CA ALA A 251 -16.10 -7.71 6.89
C ALA A 251 -15.61 -8.45 8.15
N GLY A 252 -15.83 -7.90 9.35
CA GLY A 252 -15.52 -8.56 10.61
C GLY A 252 -14.12 -8.31 11.16
N PHE A 253 -13.38 -7.31 10.65
CA PHE A 253 -12.13 -6.87 11.26
C PHE A 253 -12.41 -6.06 12.53
N ARG A 254 -12.40 -6.76 13.68
CA ARG A 254 -12.82 -6.17 14.97
C ARG A 254 -11.71 -5.38 15.67
N TYR A 255 -10.45 -5.68 15.37
CA TYR A 255 -9.28 -5.04 15.99
C TYR A 255 -8.78 -3.88 15.12
N LEU A 256 -9.70 -3.02 14.73
CA LEU A 256 -9.49 -1.90 13.81
C LEU A 256 -9.50 -0.57 14.56
N THR A 257 -8.54 0.31 14.26
CA THR A 257 -8.49 1.68 14.77
C THR A 257 -8.36 2.64 13.59
N PHE A 258 -9.27 3.60 13.47
CA PHE A 258 -9.18 4.69 12.50
C PHE A 258 -8.94 6.01 13.24
N LYS A 259 -7.83 6.68 12.91
CA LYS A 259 -7.40 7.96 13.49
C LYS A 259 -7.47 9.04 12.43
N SER A 260 -8.04 10.17 12.80
CA SER A 260 -8.19 11.32 11.91
C SER A 260 -7.37 12.49 12.43
N TYR A 261 -6.72 13.20 11.52
CA TYR A 261 -5.86 14.33 11.85
C TYR A 261 -6.38 15.59 11.17
N ASP A 262 -6.77 16.56 11.98
CA ASP A 262 -7.30 17.83 11.51
C ASP A 262 -6.20 18.69 10.86
N GLY A 263 -6.50 19.27 9.69
CA GLY A 263 -5.57 20.09 8.91
C GLY A 263 -4.46 19.31 8.21
N LEU A 264 -4.39 17.99 8.37
CA LEU A 264 -3.37 17.15 7.73
C LEU A 264 -3.75 16.89 6.26
N GLY A 265 -2.80 17.17 5.36
CA GLY A 265 -2.89 16.85 3.93
C GLY A 265 -2.27 15.49 3.57
N HIS A 266 -1.80 15.33 2.32
CA HIS A 266 -1.19 14.08 1.87
C HIS A 266 0.30 13.95 2.25
N TYR A 267 0.58 13.97 3.55
CA TYR A 267 1.91 13.78 4.14
C TYR A 267 1.78 13.27 5.58
N THR A 268 2.89 12.98 6.25
CA THR A 268 2.88 12.53 7.65
C THR A 268 3.32 13.64 8.60
N VAL A 269 2.88 13.56 9.86
CA VAL A 269 3.27 14.50 10.92
C VAL A 269 3.81 13.77 12.15
N PRO A 270 4.67 14.39 12.98
CA PRO A 270 5.23 13.74 14.16
C PRO A 270 4.17 13.14 15.09
N LYS A 271 3.07 13.87 15.33
CA LYS A 271 1.95 13.39 16.16
C LYS A 271 1.34 12.07 15.64
N GLU A 272 1.23 11.92 14.33
CA GLU A 272 0.73 10.70 13.70
C GLU A 272 1.74 9.55 13.89
N MET A 273 3.03 9.84 13.68
CA MET A 273 4.08 8.84 13.83
C MET A 273 4.26 8.39 15.28
N ASP A 274 4.05 9.28 16.26
CA ASP A 274 4.04 8.94 17.69
C ASP A 274 2.91 7.96 18.01
N GLU A 275 1.71 8.18 17.47
CA GLU A 275 0.58 7.25 17.59
C GLU A 275 0.90 5.89 16.94
N VAL A 276 1.54 5.87 15.76
CA VAL A 276 2.00 4.64 15.11
C VAL A 276 2.99 3.89 16.00
N CYS A 277 3.95 4.59 16.62
CA CYS A 277 4.92 3.98 17.53
C CYS A 277 4.24 3.36 18.75
N ASN A 278 3.39 4.13 19.43
CA ASN A 278 2.66 3.66 20.60
C ASN A 278 1.76 2.47 20.27
N TRP A 279 1.08 2.52 19.12
CA TRP A 279 0.22 1.43 18.67
C TRP A 279 1.02 0.16 18.34
N LEU A 280 2.13 0.27 17.59
CA LEU A 280 2.97 -0.88 17.26
C LEU A 280 3.56 -1.54 18.51
N ASN A 281 4.09 -0.74 19.45
CA ASN A 281 4.59 -1.25 20.72
C ASN A 281 3.51 -2.02 21.49
N GLY A 282 2.32 -1.43 21.62
CA GLY A 282 1.20 -2.05 22.33
C GLY A 282 0.69 -3.34 21.65
N ARG A 283 0.62 -3.37 20.31
CA ARG A 283 0.08 -4.53 19.56
C ARG A 283 1.07 -5.67 19.39
N LEU A 284 2.35 -5.36 19.23
CA LEU A 284 3.38 -6.37 19.06
C LEU A 284 3.95 -6.86 20.40
N GLY A 285 3.58 -6.23 21.52
CA GLY A 285 4.02 -6.62 22.87
C GLY A 285 5.55 -6.66 22.94
N LEU A 286 6.19 -5.57 22.50
CA LEU A 286 7.65 -5.47 22.43
C LEU A 286 8.21 -5.25 23.83
N GLU A 287 9.27 -5.99 24.17
CA GLU A 287 9.89 -5.91 25.50
C GLU A 287 10.70 -4.61 25.63
N GLY A 288 10.58 -3.94 26.78
CA GLY A 288 11.42 -2.79 27.12
C GLY A 288 10.85 -1.40 26.78
N PHE A 289 9.65 -1.32 26.20
CA PHE A 289 8.94 -0.06 26.06
C PHE A 289 8.16 0.24 27.36
N ARG A 290 8.72 1.08 28.24
CA ARG A 290 7.99 1.57 29.42
C ARG A 290 7.08 2.70 28.97
N SER A 291 5.77 2.49 29.13
CA SER A 291 4.71 3.51 29.03
C SER A 291 4.96 4.68 29.96
#